data_AF-A0A7S1Z2S9-F1
#
_entry.id   AF-A0A7S1Z2S9-F1
#
_cell.length_a   1.000
_cell.length_b   1.000
_cell.length_c   1.000
_cell.angle_alpha   90.00
_cell.angle_beta   90.00
_cell.angle_gamma   90.00
#
_symmetry.space_group_name_H-M   'P 1'
#
loop_
_entity.id
_entity.type
_entity.pdbx_description
1 polymer ?
#
loop_
_entity_poly.entity_id
_entity_poly.type
_entity_poly.pdbx_seq_one_letter_code
_entity_poly.pdbx_strand_id
1 'polypeptide(L)'
;MRFILSTSLSLLTLFAKTSALGLNNCDGTDGILGAASLDRYDYSIDMDIDKDNCAYSLDFTFQHDETLPIPDDPAVQCDPSIVPPALAPDGAPYFAFRWSYEKVPDQIAAATGIDHISIDFNPCGHPPLNVFTAPHYDFHMYRVDEQQRRCMTCDLLPGAPICNFLAPQTTLNGRGFFNVNTMLGSNQPSNMPNGFVVPASDMVPHMGGHAWDPDQQPADAMSWMEPVWTMGTYDGSVVFYEPMTP
;
A
#
# COMPACT_ATOMS: atom_id res chain seq x y z
N MET A 1 16.89 2.52 -5.95
CA MET A 1 15.91 3.61 -5.73
C MET A 1 16.15 4.28 -4.38
N ARG A 2 15.85 5.57 -4.24
CA ARG A 2 15.98 6.30 -2.96
C ARG A 2 14.75 7.17 -2.74
N PHE A 3 14.10 7.00 -1.59
CA PHE A 3 12.98 7.82 -1.13
C PHE A 3 13.40 8.65 0.06
N ILE A 4 13.07 9.95 0.04
CA ILE A 4 13.37 10.86 1.14
C ILE A 4 12.04 11.44 1.64
N LEU A 5 11.64 11.04 2.85
CA LEU A 5 10.50 11.63 3.55
C LEU A 5 11.02 12.68 4.53
N SER A 6 10.74 13.95 4.27
CA SER A 6 11.10 15.06 5.15
C SER A 6 9.86 15.62 5.82
N THR A 7 9.86 15.73 7.15
CA THR A 7 8.76 16.32 7.92
C THR A 7 9.29 17.27 8.99
N SER A 8 8.65 18.43 9.12
CA SER A 8 8.82 19.30 10.28
C SER A 8 7.82 18.87 11.37
N LEU A 9 8.31 18.43 12.54
CA LEU A 9 7.52 18.26 13.76
C LEU A 9 6.97 19.63 14.19
N SER A 10 5.80 19.98 13.66
CA SER A 10 4.91 20.86 14.39
C SER A 10 4.26 20.03 15.49
N LEU A 11 4.35 20.51 16.74
CA LEU A 11 3.83 19.83 17.93
C LEU A 11 2.30 19.61 17.83
N LEU A 12 1.88 18.56 17.14
CA LEU A 12 0.50 18.10 17.10
C LEU A 12 0.43 16.74 17.80
N THR A 13 0.55 16.79 19.13
CA THR A 13 0.33 15.62 19.97
C THR A 13 -1.17 15.31 19.99
N LEU A 14 -1.65 14.56 19.00
CA LEU A 14 -2.85 13.75 19.14
C LEU A 14 -2.88 12.60 18.12
N PHE A 15 -1.94 11.66 18.23
CA PHE A 15 -2.19 10.33 17.67
C PHE A 15 -3.08 9.58 18.64
N ALA A 16 -4.40 9.72 18.46
CA ALA A 16 -5.31 8.75 19.00
C ALA A 16 -4.87 7.38 18.47
N LYS A 17 -4.54 6.45 19.38
CA LYS A 17 -4.51 5.03 19.02
C LYS A 17 -5.83 4.75 18.33
N THR A 18 -5.75 4.39 17.06
CA THR A 18 -6.90 3.98 16.27
C THR A 18 -7.65 2.92 17.06
N SER A 19 -8.96 3.12 17.19
CA SER A 19 -9.83 2.15 17.84
C SER A 19 -9.67 0.83 17.09
N ALA A 20 -9.06 -0.14 17.76
CA ALA A 20 -8.89 -1.51 17.31
C ALA A 20 -10.26 -2.16 17.09
N LEU A 21 -10.88 -1.93 15.93
CA LEU A 21 -11.99 -2.75 15.50
C LEU A 21 -11.50 -4.19 15.41
N GLY A 22 -12.12 -5.06 16.19
CA GLY A 22 -12.21 -6.48 15.88
C GLY A 22 -10.92 -7.30 15.81
N LEU A 23 -9.78 -6.86 16.38
CA LEU A 23 -8.52 -7.63 16.37
C LEU A 23 -8.66 -9.07 16.94
N ASN A 24 -9.70 -9.31 17.72
CA ASN A 24 -9.99 -10.59 18.36
C ASN A 24 -10.67 -11.61 17.42
N ASN A 25 -11.13 -11.20 16.23
CA ASN A 25 -11.80 -12.03 15.22
C ASN A 25 -11.12 -11.88 13.85
N CYS A 26 -9.79 -11.94 13.81
CA CYS A 26 -9.05 -11.84 12.56
C CYS A 26 -8.90 -13.21 11.92
N ASP A 27 -9.42 -13.33 10.70
CA ASP A 27 -9.23 -14.51 9.83
C ASP A 27 -7.90 -14.44 9.04
N GLY A 28 -7.04 -13.46 9.33
CA GLY A 28 -5.74 -13.30 8.67
C GLY A 28 -4.79 -14.45 9.01
N THR A 29 -4.29 -15.14 7.99
CA THR A 29 -3.34 -16.26 8.16
C THR A 29 -1.90 -15.76 8.25
N ASP A 30 -1.04 -16.51 8.95
CA ASP A 30 0.41 -16.30 8.90
C ASP A 30 0.90 -16.38 7.44
N GLY A 31 1.82 -15.48 7.06
CA GLY A 31 2.40 -15.41 5.72
C GLY A 31 1.56 -14.69 4.66
N ILE A 32 0.34 -14.21 4.99
CA ILE A 32 -0.52 -13.49 4.02
C ILE A 32 0.10 -12.17 3.55
N LEU A 33 1.02 -11.58 4.33
CA LEU A 33 1.73 -10.35 4.01
C LEU A 33 3.00 -10.58 3.15
N GLY A 34 3.21 -11.81 2.68
CA GLY A 34 4.39 -12.17 1.90
C GLY A 34 5.60 -12.50 2.77
N ALA A 35 6.80 -12.28 2.22
CA ALA A 35 8.06 -12.61 2.90
C ALA A 35 8.34 -11.63 4.04
N ALA A 36 8.61 -12.15 5.24
CA ALA A 36 8.97 -11.35 6.42
C ALA A 36 10.46 -10.97 6.42
N SER A 37 10.97 -10.47 5.29
CA SER A 37 12.34 -9.99 5.12
C SER A 37 12.45 -9.18 3.82
N LEU A 38 13.25 -8.12 3.84
CA LEU A 38 13.60 -7.33 2.66
C LEU A 38 15.02 -7.63 2.11
N ASP A 39 15.67 -8.71 2.56
CA ASP A 39 17.07 -9.05 2.23
C ASP A 39 17.35 -9.08 0.72
N ARG A 40 16.34 -9.44 -0.09
CA ARG A 40 16.48 -9.52 -1.54
C ARG A 40 16.74 -8.17 -2.22
N TYR A 41 16.43 -7.07 -1.54
CA TYR A 41 16.49 -5.73 -2.12
C TYR A 41 17.70 -4.91 -1.67
N ASP A 42 18.66 -5.48 -0.92
CA ASP A 42 19.81 -4.73 -0.36
C ASP A 42 19.35 -3.38 0.24
N TYR A 43 18.34 -3.44 1.11
CA TYR A 43 17.65 -2.25 1.57
C TYR A 43 18.38 -1.54 2.71
N SER A 44 18.20 -0.22 2.82
CA SER A 44 18.62 0.57 3.97
C SER A 44 17.52 1.53 4.42
N ILE A 45 17.55 1.84 5.72
CA ILE A 45 16.72 2.88 6.33
C ILE A 45 17.58 3.74 7.25
N ASP A 46 17.64 5.03 6.95
CA ASP A 46 18.45 6.00 7.67
C ASP A 46 17.58 7.18 8.11
N MET A 47 17.71 7.62 9.36
CA MET A 47 16.99 8.76 9.90
C MET A 47 17.97 9.82 10.39
N ASP A 48 17.77 11.06 9.92
CA ASP A 48 18.42 12.24 10.48
C ASP A 48 17.38 13.09 11.23
N ILE A 49 17.73 13.57 12.41
CA ILE A 49 16.86 14.38 13.25
C ILE A 49 17.51 15.75 13.46
N ASP A 50 16.94 16.75 12.81
CA ASP A 50 17.25 18.15 13.04
C ASP A 50 16.55 18.64 14.31
N LYS A 51 17.29 18.64 15.41
CA LYS A 51 16.81 19.09 16.72
C LYS A 51 16.53 20.59 16.77
N ASP A 52 17.21 21.37 15.95
CA ASP A 52 17.10 22.82 15.96
C ASP A 52 15.81 23.27 15.28
N ASN A 53 15.41 22.57 14.21
CA ASN A 53 14.18 22.86 13.47
C ASN A 53 13.01 21.93 13.80
N CYS A 54 13.17 21.07 14.81
CA CYS A 54 12.22 20.00 15.13
C CYS A 54 11.81 19.27 13.84
N ALA A 55 12.75 18.76 13.07
CA ALA A 55 12.47 18.08 11.82
C ALA A 55 13.18 16.73 11.76
N TYR A 56 12.70 15.85 10.91
CA TYR A 56 13.45 14.66 10.53
C TYR A 56 13.42 14.46 9.02
N SER A 57 14.46 13.82 8.51
CA SER A 57 14.44 13.14 7.22
C SER A 57 14.57 11.65 7.43
N LEU A 58 13.79 10.89 6.66
CA LEU A 58 13.85 9.44 6.61
C LEU A 58 14.21 9.05 5.18
N ASP A 59 15.36 8.42 5.03
CA ASP A 59 15.91 7.94 3.78
C ASP A 59 15.72 6.44 3.69
N PHE A 60 14.97 5.99 2.69
CA PHE A 60 14.86 4.59 2.34
C PHE A 60 15.60 4.35 1.03
N THR A 61 16.43 3.31 1.00
CA THR A 61 17.07 2.86 -0.23
C THR A 61 16.82 1.37 -0.44
N PHE A 62 16.65 0.97 -1.69
CA PHE A 62 16.59 -0.43 -2.08
C PHE A 62 17.02 -0.60 -3.54
N GLN A 63 17.45 -1.79 -3.90
CA GLN A 63 17.85 -2.17 -5.25
C GLN A 63 16.78 -3.06 -5.88
N HIS A 64 16.57 -2.90 -7.19
CA HIS A 64 15.71 -3.81 -7.94
C HIS A 64 16.35 -5.20 -7.95
N ASP A 65 15.56 -6.22 -7.62
CA ASP A 65 15.99 -7.61 -7.74
C ASP A 65 15.71 -8.11 -9.17
N GLU A 66 16.77 -8.25 -9.96
CA GLU A 66 16.74 -8.71 -11.36
C GLU A 66 16.14 -10.11 -11.55
N THR A 67 15.92 -10.87 -10.46
CA THR A 67 15.23 -12.17 -10.52
C THR A 67 13.70 -12.04 -10.50
N LEU A 68 13.17 -10.85 -10.24
CA LEU A 68 11.73 -10.59 -10.26
C LEU A 68 11.16 -10.73 -11.67
N PRO A 69 9.96 -11.31 -11.81
CA PRO A 69 9.43 -11.63 -13.12
C PRO A 69 8.96 -10.38 -13.85
N ILE A 70 9.40 -10.21 -15.10
CA ILE A 70 8.87 -9.21 -16.04
C ILE A 70 8.13 -9.96 -17.14
N PRO A 71 6.86 -9.61 -17.44
CA PRO A 71 6.12 -10.24 -18.52
C PRO A 71 6.70 -9.81 -19.89
N ASP A 72 6.96 -10.78 -20.76
CA ASP A 72 7.36 -10.57 -22.16
C ASP A 72 6.17 -10.53 -23.12
N ASP A 73 5.04 -11.14 -22.73
CA ASP A 73 3.75 -11.02 -23.39
C ASP A 73 2.65 -10.68 -22.37
N PRO A 74 2.53 -9.39 -21.96
CA PRO A 74 1.57 -8.97 -20.95
C PRO A 74 0.11 -9.29 -21.31
N ALA A 75 -0.22 -9.37 -22.61
CA ALA A 75 -1.59 -9.69 -23.03
C ALA A 75 -2.03 -11.10 -22.64
N VAL A 76 -1.09 -12.04 -22.49
CA VAL A 76 -1.35 -13.41 -22.06
C VAL A 76 -0.96 -13.61 -20.60
N GLN A 77 0.17 -13.05 -20.18
CA GLN A 77 0.71 -13.29 -18.83
C GLN A 77 -0.06 -12.52 -17.75
N CYS A 78 -0.59 -11.35 -18.07
CA CYS A 78 -1.27 -10.48 -17.13
C CYS A 78 -2.80 -10.57 -17.20
N ASP A 79 -3.36 -11.51 -17.95
CA ASP A 79 -4.81 -11.72 -18.04
C ASP A 79 -5.29 -12.71 -16.97
N PRO A 80 -5.96 -12.25 -15.88
CA PRO A 80 -6.46 -13.14 -14.84
C PRO A 80 -7.65 -14.01 -15.28
N SER A 81 -8.22 -13.78 -16.48
CA SER A 81 -9.32 -14.59 -17.01
C SER A 81 -8.86 -15.91 -17.66
N ILE A 82 -7.56 -16.04 -17.94
CA ILE A 82 -6.98 -17.26 -18.53
C ILE A 82 -6.78 -18.32 -17.44
N VAL A 83 -7.32 -19.53 -17.67
CA VAL A 83 -7.26 -20.66 -16.73
C VAL A 83 -6.69 -21.91 -17.41
N PRO A 84 -5.59 -22.51 -16.90
CA PRO A 84 -4.78 -22.05 -15.77
C PRO A 84 -4.01 -20.75 -16.10
N PRO A 85 -3.68 -19.92 -15.10
CA PRO A 85 -2.94 -18.68 -15.33
C PRO A 85 -1.51 -18.97 -15.80
N ALA A 86 -0.92 -18.01 -16.53
CA ALA A 86 0.50 -18.06 -16.84
C ALA A 86 1.33 -17.89 -15.55
N LEU A 87 2.24 -18.82 -15.32
CA LEU A 87 3.12 -18.81 -14.15
C LEU A 87 4.46 -18.18 -14.51
N ALA A 88 4.96 -17.35 -13.61
CA ALA A 88 6.32 -16.81 -13.64
C ALA A 88 7.35 -17.86 -13.18
N PRO A 89 8.65 -17.61 -13.37
CA PRO A 89 9.72 -18.54 -12.95
C PRO A 89 9.72 -18.87 -11.45
N ASP A 90 9.16 -17.99 -10.62
CA ASP A 90 8.97 -18.18 -9.17
C ASP A 90 7.79 -19.11 -8.81
N GLY A 91 7.04 -19.58 -9.81
CA GLY A 91 5.89 -20.46 -9.67
C GLY A 91 4.57 -19.77 -9.32
N ALA A 92 4.58 -18.44 -9.13
CA ALA A 92 3.36 -17.66 -8.92
C ALA A 92 2.80 -17.11 -10.24
N PRO A 93 1.49 -16.86 -10.35
CA PRO A 93 0.92 -16.16 -11.51
C PRO A 93 1.61 -14.81 -11.76
N TYR A 94 1.77 -14.41 -13.02
CA TYR A 94 2.38 -13.10 -13.34
C TYR A 94 1.62 -11.92 -12.70
N PHE A 95 0.29 -11.96 -12.67
CA PHE A 95 -0.54 -10.92 -12.05
C PHE A 95 -0.54 -10.94 -10.50
N ALA A 96 0.10 -11.92 -9.85
CA ALA A 96 0.20 -11.92 -8.40
C ALA A 96 1.18 -10.85 -7.91
N PHE A 97 0.99 -10.33 -6.71
CA PHE A 97 1.92 -9.34 -6.16
C PHE A 97 3.03 -10.09 -5.41
N ARG A 98 4.25 -9.55 -5.42
CA ARG A 98 5.39 -10.11 -4.68
C ARG A 98 5.63 -9.24 -3.46
N TRP A 99 4.95 -9.58 -2.38
CA TRP A 99 5.02 -8.83 -1.13
C TRP A 99 6.21 -9.25 -0.28
N SER A 100 6.86 -8.25 0.29
CA SER A 100 7.94 -8.46 1.26
C SER A 100 7.92 -7.30 2.24
N TYR A 101 8.05 -7.58 3.53
CA TYR A 101 7.93 -6.56 4.56
C TYR A 101 8.97 -6.73 5.66
N GLU A 102 9.29 -5.62 6.32
CA GLU A 102 10.18 -5.62 7.47
C GLU A 102 9.82 -4.50 8.45
N LYS A 103 9.94 -4.78 9.74
CA LYS A 103 9.74 -3.76 10.78
C LYS A 103 10.82 -2.71 10.71
N VAL A 104 10.44 -1.45 10.91
CA VAL A 104 11.44 -0.40 11.08
C VAL A 104 12.04 -0.48 12.50
N PRO A 105 13.27 0.04 12.72
CA PRO A 105 13.83 0.17 14.06
C PRO A 105 12.91 0.92 15.02
N ASP A 106 12.85 0.49 16.29
CA ASP A 106 11.97 1.08 17.32
C ASP A 106 12.07 2.61 17.42
N GLN A 107 13.28 3.17 17.26
CA GLN A 107 13.49 4.62 17.29
C GLN A 107 12.78 5.33 16.12
N ILE A 108 12.79 4.72 14.94
CA ILE A 108 12.12 5.26 13.75
C ILE A 108 10.61 5.17 13.97
N ALA A 109 10.10 4.03 14.43
CA ALA A 109 8.68 3.86 14.74
C ALA A 109 8.20 4.87 15.79
N ALA A 110 8.98 5.11 16.84
CA ALA A 110 8.64 6.08 17.87
C ALA A 110 8.63 7.54 17.35
N ALA A 111 9.48 7.87 16.38
CA ALA A 111 9.60 9.23 15.84
C ALA A 111 8.58 9.53 14.72
N THR A 112 8.27 8.56 13.85
CA THR A 112 7.42 8.77 12.67
C THR A 112 6.02 8.18 12.81
N GLY A 113 5.85 7.19 13.69
CA GLY A 113 4.64 6.37 13.76
C GLY A 113 4.51 5.36 12.62
N ILE A 114 5.58 5.08 11.87
CA ILE A 114 5.65 3.97 10.90
C ILE A 114 6.02 2.69 11.67
N ASP A 115 5.22 1.63 11.59
CA ASP A 115 5.50 0.34 12.25
C ASP A 115 6.42 -0.54 11.39
N HIS A 116 6.10 -0.66 10.10
CA HIS A 116 6.84 -1.48 9.15
C HIS A 116 6.73 -0.93 7.74
N ILE A 117 7.64 -1.38 6.89
CA ILE A 117 7.63 -1.10 5.46
C ILE A 117 7.34 -2.37 4.67
N SER A 118 6.72 -2.22 3.49
CA SER A 118 6.51 -3.27 2.49
C SER A 118 7.12 -2.81 1.17
N ILE A 119 7.91 -3.64 0.52
CA ILE A 119 8.36 -3.44 -0.86
C ILE A 119 7.64 -4.50 -1.70
N ASP A 120 6.62 -4.06 -2.41
CA ASP A 120 5.68 -4.92 -3.10
C ASP A 120 5.89 -4.77 -4.61
N PHE A 121 6.36 -5.84 -5.27
CA PHE A 121 6.59 -5.79 -6.71
C PHE A 121 5.40 -6.34 -7.49
N ASN A 122 4.97 -5.59 -8.52
CA ASN A 122 3.79 -5.85 -9.32
C ASN A 122 4.17 -6.08 -10.78
N PRO A 123 4.42 -7.34 -11.24
CA PRO A 123 4.90 -7.60 -12.60
C PRO A 123 3.96 -7.14 -13.71
N CYS A 124 2.66 -7.17 -13.43
CA CYS A 124 1.62 -6.75 -14.37
C CYS A 124 1.07 -5.37 -14.06
N GLY A 125 1.61 -4.71 -13.04
CA GLY A 125 1.01 -3.55 -12.43
C GLY A 125 -0.42 -3.82 -11.94
N HIS A 126 -1.20 -2.75 -11.79
CA HIS A 126 -2.58 -2.81 -11.33
C HIS A 126 -3.40 -1.61 -11.83
N PRO A 127 -4.74 -1.63 -11.68
CA PRO A 127 -5.57 -0.48 -12.02
C PRO A 127 -5.22 0.77 -11.18
N PRO A 128 -5.57 2.00 -11.64
CA PRO A 128 -6.29 2.35 -12.86
C PRO A 128 -5.68 1.85 -14.17
N LEU A 129 -6.54 1.29 -15.04
CA LEU A 129 -6.12 0.71 -16.32
C LEU A 129 -5.44 1.75 -17.21
N ASN A 130 -4.40 1.33 -17.93
CA ASN A 130 -3.52 2.13 -18.78
C ASN A 130 -2.63 3.14 -18.05
N VAL A 131 -2.74 3.29 -16.73
CA VAL A 131 -1.92 4.25 -15.95
C VAL A 131 -0.84 3.53 -15.16
N PHE A 132 -1.21 2.50 -14.39
CA PHE A 132 -0.25 1.72 -13.57
C PHE A 132 -0.16 0.27 -14.02
N THR A 133 -0.42 -0.02 -15.29
CA THR A 133 -0.45 -1.40 -15.84
C THR A 133 0.88 -1.84 -16.43
N ALA A 134 1.99 -1.24 -16.00
CA ALA A 134 3.36 -1.65 -16.30
C ALA A 134 4.00 -2.22 -15.02
N PRO A 135 5.06 -3.04 -15.12
CA PRO A 135 5.79 -3.50 -13.94
C PRO A 135 6.25 -2.33 -13.07
N HIS A 136 6.01 -2.39 -11.76
CA HIS A 136 6.41 -1.35 -10.82
C HIS A 136 6.47 -1.87 -9.38
N TYR A 137 6.95 -1.02 -8.47
CA TYR A 137 6.91 -1.24 -7.03
C TYR A 137 5.90 -0.34 -6.35
N ASP A 138 5.23 -0.91 -5.34
CA ASP A 138 4.46 -0.19 -4.33
C ASP A 138 5.27 -0.22 -3.04
N PHE A 139 5.69 0.96 -2.57
CA PHE A 139 6.46 1.05 -1.32
C PHE A 139 5.56 1.48 -0.16
N HIS A 140 4.98 0.53 0.56
CA HIS A 140 4.10 0.86 1.68
C HIS A 140 4.88 1.19 2.95
N MET A 141 4.60 2.33 3.56
CA MET A 141 5.00 2.69 4.93
C MET A 141 3.79 2.62 5.85
N TYR A 142 3.57 1.46 6.48
CA TYR A 142 2.40 1.25 7.33
C TYR A 142 2.55 1.91 8.70
N ARG A 143 1.48 2.54 9.16
CA ARG A 143 1.34 3.18 10.48
C ARG A 143 0.57 2.32 11.49
N VAL A 144 0.14 1.16 11.05
CA VAL A 144 -0.56 0.15 11.84
C VAL A 144 0.34 -1.05 12.02
N ASP A 145 0.18 -1.75 13.14
CA ASP A 145 0.96 -2.95 13.36
C ASP A 145 0.57 -4.07 12.37
N GLU A 146 1.46 -5.05 12.25
CA GLU A 146 1.29 -6.20 11.38
C GLU A 146 -0.03 -6.95 11.63
N GLN A 147 -0.44 -7.08 12.90
CA GLN A 147 -1.67 -7.77 13.24
C GLN A 147 -2.87 -7.00 12.68
N GLN A 148 -2.94 -5.69 12.90
CA GLN A 148 -3.98 -4.85 12.35
C GLN A 148 -4.01 -4.90 10.82
N ARG A 149 -2.85 -4.88 10.15
CA ARG A 149 -2.78 -5.04 8.68
C ARG A 149 -3.37 -6.38 8.22
N ARG A 150 -3.00 -7.49 8.86
CA ARG A 150 -3.59 -8.81 8.59
C ARG A 150 -5.10 -8.85 8.83
N CYS A 151 -5.60 -8.05 9.77
CA CYS A 151 -7.02 -7.95 10.09
C CYS A 151 -7.83 -7.09 9.12
N MET A 152 -7.21 -6.34 8.20
CA MET A 152 -7.91 -5.57 7.17
C MET A 152 -8.50 -6.50 6.10
N THR A 153 -9.48 -7.31 6.47
CA THR A 153 -10.17 -8.28 5.60
C THR A 153 -11.58 -7.83 5.28
N CYS A 154 -12.10 -8.23 4.11
CA CYS A 154 -13.44 -7.88 3.65
C CYS A 154 -14.05 -9.01 2.82
N ASP A 155 -15.38 -8.97 2.65
CA ASP A 155 -16.05 -9.78 1.64
C ASP A 155 -15.58 -9.32 0.27
N LEU A 156 -15.06 -10.23 -0.54
CA LEU A 156 -14.52 -9.92 -1.86
C LEU A 156 -15.61 -9.78 -2.91
N LEU A 157 -15.37 -8.90 -3.88
CA LEU A 157 -16.15 -8.87 -5.10
C LEU A 157 -15.88 -10.16 -5.90
N PRO A 158 -16.90 -10.89 -6.38
CA PRO A 158 -16.68 -12.13 -7.13
C PRO A 158 -15.75 -11.93 -8.34
N GLY A 159 -14.65 -12.68 -8.37
CA GLY A 159 -13.68 -12.62 -9.47
C GLY A 159 -12.71 -11.43 -9.43
N ALA A 160 -12.69 -10.65 -8.34
CA ALA A 160 -11.75 -9.54 -8.19
C ALA A 160 -11.11 -9.53 -6.78
N PRO A 161 -9.82 -9.18 -6.67
CA PRO A 161 -9.10 -9.15 -5.39
C PRO A 161 -9.37 -7.87 -4.58
N ILE A 162 -10.59 -7.32 -4.65
CA ILE A 162 -11.00 -6.07 -3.98
C ILE A 162 -12.23 -6.31 -3.11
N CYS A 163 -12.42 -5.46 -2.12
CA CYS A 163 -13.60 -5.50 -1.27
C CYS A 163 -14.88 -5.25 -2.08
N ASN A 164 -15.92 -6.02 -1.79
CA ASN A 164 -17.22 -5.90 -2.42
C ASN A 164 -17.90 -4.60 -1.99
N PHE A 165 -17.83 -3.59 -2.85
CA PHE A 165 -18.51 -2.31 -2.68
C PHE A 165 -19.96 -2.32 -3.21
N LEU A 166 -20.41 -3.43 -3.84
CA LEU A 166 -21.76 -3.60 -4.37
C LEU A 166 -22.74 -4.23 -3.37
N ALA A 167 -22.23 -4.76 -2.25
CA ALA A 167 -23.03 -5.38 -1.20
C ALA A 167 -22.54 -4.95 0.19
N PRO A 168 -23.42 -4.94 1.21
CA PRO A 168 -23.00 -4.69 2.58
C PRO A 168 -21.99 -5.74 3.08
N GLN A 169 -20.96 -5.27 3.78
CA GLN A 169 -19.94 -6.11 4.38
C GLN A 169 -20.47 -6.82 5.63
N THR A 170 -20.25 -8.13 5.70
CA THR A 170 -20.75 -9.02 6.75
C THR A 170 -19.98 -8.87 8.06
N THR A 171 -18.68 -8.60 8.00
CA THR A 171 -17.78 -8.48 9.17
C THR A 171 -17.59 -7.03 9.62
N LEU A 172 -17.15 -6.83 10.87
CA LEU A 172 -16.75 -5.50 11.36
C LEU A 172 -15.54 -4.96 10.60
N ASN A 173 -14.57 -5.81 10.30
CA ASN A 173 -13.36 -5.43 9.56
C ASN A 173 -13.71 -4.99 8.13
N GLY A 174 -14.59 -5.74 7.45
CA GLY A 174 -15.05 -5.38 6.11
C GLY A 174 -15.76 -4.02 6.09
N ARG A 175 -16.59 -3.73 7.10
CA ARG A 175 -17.22 -2.41 7.25
C ARG A 175 -16.21 -1.27 7.46
N GLY A 176 -15.03 -1.56 8.03
CA GLY A 176 -13.95 -0.58 8.22
C GLY A 176 -13.45 0.04 6.92
N PHE A 177 -13.46 -0.70 5.80
CA PHE A 177 -13.07 -0.17 4.47
C PHE A 177 -14.01 0.93 3.96
N PHE A 178 -15.28 0.92 4.37
CA PHE A 178 -16.31 1.81 3.86
C PHE A 178 -16.78 2.83 4.91
N ASN A 179 -15.88 3.21 5.82
CA ASN A 179 -16.18 4.22 6.83
C ASN A 179 -16.26 5.62 6.18
N VAL A 180 -17.50 6.11 6.04
CA VAL A 180 -17.78 7.40 5.39
C VAL A 180 -17.58 8.62 6.30
N ASN A 181 -17.27 8.44 7.59
CA ASN A 181 -17.17 9.58 8.52
C ASN A 181 -16.01 10.53 8.20
N THR A 182 -15.02 10.06 7.46
CA THR A 182 -13.90 10.86 6.97
C THR A 182 -14.00 11.20 5.50
N MET A 183 -15.13 10.91 4.85
CA MET A 183 -15.32 11.22 3.44
C MET A 183 -16.01 12.59 3.31
N LEU A 184 -15.34 13.51 2.64
CA LEU A 184 -15.97 14.68 2.05
C LEU A 184 -16.74 14.26 0.79
N GLY A 185 -17.51 15.17 0.22
CA GLY A 185 -18.13 14.94 -1.10
C GLY A 185 -17.07 14.59 -2.16
N SER A 186 -17.49 13.89 -3.22
CA SER A 186 -16.62 13.52 -4.35
C SER A 186 -15.46 12.56 -4.01
N ASN A 187 -15.65 11.64 -3.05
CA ASN A 187 -14.66 10.64 -2.65
C ASN A 187 -13.35 11.21 -2.07
N GLN A 188 -13.31 12.47 -1.65
CA GLN A 188 -12.14 13.09 -1.01
C GLN A 188 -12.11 12.75 0.49
N PRO A 189 -11.03 12.18 1.05
CA PRO A 189 -10.90 12.04 2.50
C PRO A 189 -10.56 13.38 3.17
N SER A 190 -11.19 13.67 4.31
CA SER A 190 -11.03 14.91 5.07
C SER A 190 -9.69 15.04 5.79
N ASN A 191 -8.96 13.93 5.90
CA ASN A 191 -7.67 13.80 6.55
C ASN A 191 -6.51 13.57 5.55
N MET A 192 -6.72 13.92 4.28
CA MET A 192 -5.74 13.82 3.20
C MET A 192 -5.62 15.14 2.45
N PRO A 193 -4.53 15.37 1.67
CA PRO A 193 -4.39 16.57 0.86
C PRO A 193 -5.56 16.77 -0.10
N ASN A 194 -5.86 18.04 -0.41
CA ASN A 194 -6.87 18.36 -1.40
C ASN A 194 -6.48 17.81 -2.78
N GLY A 195 -7.42 17.15 -3.46
CA GLY A 195 -7.19 16.47 -4.74
C GLY A 195 -7.15 14.95 -4.58
N PHE A 196 -6.79 14.45 -3.40
CA PHE A 196 -6.77 13.01 -3.14
C PHE A 196 -8.20 12.44 -3.13
N VAL A 197 -8.44 11.42 -3.93
CA VAL A 197 -9.70 10.69 -3.98
C VAL A 197 -9.48 9.22 -3.70
N VAL A 198 -10.42 8.58 -3.01
CA VAL A 198 -10.45 7.12 -2.80
C VAL A 198 -11.77 6.55 -3.31
N PRO A 199 -11.79 5.98 -4.53
CA PRO A 199 -12.95 5.28 -5.03
C PRO A 199 -13.22 4.00 -4.21
N ALA A 200 -14.50 3.61 -4.14
CA ALA A 200 -14.89 2.39 -3.41
C ALA A 200 -14.32 1.10 -4.04
N SER A 201 -13.87 1.16 -5.29
CA SER A 201 -13.19 0.07 -6.00
C SER A 201 -11.74 -0.16 -5.55
N ASP A 202 -11.14 0.79 -4.84
CA ASP A 202 -9.72 0.76 -4.48
C ASP A 202 -9.49 0.31 -3.03
N MET A 203 -10.47 -0.42 -2.49
CA MET A 203 -10.43 -1.08 -1.19
C MET A 203 -9.85 -2.48 -1.36
N VAL A 204 -8.61 -2.68 -0.94
CA VAL A 204 -7.88 -3.93 -1.15
C VAL A 204 -7.59 -4.59 0.22
N PRO A 205 -7.98 -5.87 0.44
CA PRO A 205 -7.69 -6.56 1.69
C PRO A 205 -6.19 -6.56 1.98
N HIS A 206 -5.82 -6.40 3.25
CA HIS A 206 -4.45 -6.31 3.76
C HIS A 206 -3.62 -5.11 3.30
N MET A 207 -4.13 -4.31 2.37
CA MET A 207 -3.47 -3.09 1.91
C MET A 207 -4.20 -1.86 2.43
N GLY A 208 -5.55 -1.84 2.40
CA GLY A 208 -6.36 -0.69 2.78
C GLY A 208 -7.06 -0.06 1.57
N GLY A 209 -7.66 1.11 1.74
CA GLY A 209 -8.15 1.93 0.65
C GLY A 209 -7.06 2.82 0.08
N HIS A 210 -6.86 2.82 -1.24
CA HIS A 210 -5.80 3.59 -1.89
C HIS A 210 -6.37 4.92 -2.38
N ALA A 211 -5.95 6.01 -1.74
CA ALA A 211 -6.28 7.36 -2.17
C ALA A 211 -5.11 7.97 -2.95
N TRP A 212 -5.38 8.62 -4.08
CA TRP A 212 -4.36 9.34 -4.85
C TRP A 212 -4.94 10.61 -5.46
N ASP A 213 -4.09 11.51 -5.94
CA ASP A 213 -4.49 12.66 -6.74
C ASP A 213 -4.46 12.31 -8.25
N PRO A 214 -5.62 12.19 -8.93
CA PRO A 214 -5.66 11.82 -10.34
C PRO A 214 -5.03 12.87 -11.27
N ASP A 215 -4.91 14.12 -10.83
CA ASP A 215 -4.25 15.18 -11.62
C ASP A 215 -2.71 15.05 -11.58
N GLN A 216 -2.17 14.25 -10.65
CA GLN A 216 -0.73 13.98 -10.51
C GLN A 216 -0.32 12.61 -11.05
N GLN A 217 -1.26 11.83 -11.59
CA GLN A 217 -0.93 10.50 -12.12
C GLN A 217 -0.21 10.59 -13.48
N PRO A 218 0.55 9.55 -13.89
CA PRO A 218 1.19 9.50 -15.19
C PRO A 218 0.17 9.56 -16.33
N ALA A 219 0.58 10.06 -17.49
CA ALA A 219 -0.31 10.10 -18.65
C ALA A 219 -0.69 8.69 -19.14
N ASP A 220 0.26 7.76 -19.04
CA ASP A 220 0.09 6.34 -19.35
C ASP A 220 1.18 5.51 -18.66
N ALA A 221 0.98 4.19 -18.63
CA ALA A 221 1.88 3.24 -17.98
C ALA A 221 3.30 3.20 -18.54
N MET A 222 3.54 3.70 -19.76
CA MET A 222 4.86 3.68 -20.41
C MET A 222 5.60 5.02 -20.28
N SER A 223 4.91 6.10 -19.90
CA SER A 223 5.50 7.43 -19.71
C SER A 223 5.80 7.77 -18.23
N TRP A 224 5.53 6.82 -17.33
CA TRP A 224 5.77 6.97 -15.90
C TRP A 224 7.27 6.90 -15.58
N MET A 225 7.80 7.97 -14.98
CA MET A 225 9.22 8.10 -14.61
C MET A 225 9.46 8.57 -13.18
N GLU A 226 8.44 9.14 -12.55
CA GLU A 226 8.53 9.78 -11.23
C GLU A 226 7.57 9.11 -10.26
N PRO A 227 7.91 8.99 -8.97
CA PRO A 227 7.02 8.36 -8.01
C PRO A 227 5.66 9.04 -7.92
N VAL A 228 4.63 8.22 -7.73
CA VAL A 228 3.25 8.69 -7.53
C VAL A 228 2.85 8.40 -6.11
N TRP A 229 2.40 9.43 -5.41
CA TRP A 229 2.03 9.32 -4.01
C TRP A 229 0.58 8.87 -3.84
N THR A 230 0.40 7.83 -3.04
CA THR A 230 -0.88 7.38 -2.52
C THR A 230 -0.88 7.49 -0.98
N MET A 231 -2.08 7.51 -0.42
CA MET A 231 -2.31 7.46 1.02
C MET A 231 -3.39 6.43 1.34
N GLY A 232 -3.10 5.61 2.34
CA GLY A 232 -3.97 4.53 2.77
C GLY A 232 -5.04 4.95 3.75
N THR A 233 -6.29 4.53 3.52
CA THR A 233 -7.38 4.68 4.50
C THR A 233 -7.91 3.34 4.99
N TYR A 234 -8.18 3.24 6.29
CA TYR A 234 -8.96 2.16 6.86
C TYR A 234 -9.61 2.65 8.16
N ASP A 235 -10.92 2.40 8.31
CA ASP A 235 -11.73 2.83 9.45
C ASP A 235 -11.56 4.33 9.81
N GLY A 236 -11.53 5.18 8.78
CA GLY A 236 -11.39 6.62 8.93
C GLY A 236 -9.99 7.10 9.34
N SER A 237 -8.99 6.23 9.32
CA SER A 237 -7.62 6.56 9.71
C SER A 237 -6.66 6.45 8.53
N VAL A 238 -5.62 7.29 8.52
CA VAL A 238 -4.49 7.13 7.59
C VAL A 238 -3.61 5.99 8.09
N VAL A 239 -3.59 4.87 7.35
CA VAL A 239 -2.92 3.62 7.76
C VAL A 239 -1.61 3.34 7.02
N PHE A 240 -1.36 3.97 5.88
CA PHE A 240 -0.07 3.93 5.20
C PHE A 240 0.17 5.18 4.34
N TYR A 241 1.44 5.37 3.98
CA TYR A 241 1.86 6.20 2.84
C TYR A 241 2.54 5.29 1.83
N GLU A 242 2.37 5.56 0.53
CA GLU A 242 2.95 4.70 -0.49
C GLU A 242 3.34 5.51 -1.72
N PRO A 243 4.65 5.70 -1.98
CA PRO A 243 5.10 6.06 -3.30
C PRO A 243 5.15 4.80 -4.18
N MET A 244 4.32 4.78 -5.21
CA MET A 244 4.46 3.84 -6.31
C MET A 244 5.56 4.32 -7.25
N THR A 245 6.29 3.40 -7.90
CA THR A 245 7.44 3.74 -8.75
C THR A 245 7.72 2.68 -9.80
N PRO A 246 7.98 3.06 -11.06
CA PRO A 246 8.31 2.12 -12.13
C PRO A 246 9.68 1.45 -11.91
#